data_AF-A0A6M3M1K9-F1
#
_entry.id   AF-A0A6M3M1K9-F1
#
_cell.length_a   1.000
_cell.length_b   1.000
_cell.length_c   1.000
_cell.angle_alpha   90.00
_cell.angle_beta   90.00
_cell.angle_gamma   90.00
#
_symmetry.space_group_name_H-M   'P 1'
#
loop_
_entity.id
_entity.type
_entity.pdbx_description
1 polymer ?
#
loop_
_entity_poly.entity_id
_entity_poly.type
_entity_poly.pdbx_seq_one_letter_code
_entity_poly.pdbx_strand_id
1 'polypeptide(L)'
;MPEIKCEYGHTLRIGTDEWVSQLSLDQLRYARQQMAEKIDKAEQGPRRTVWLVDDGISVAGFYREDAFAEAADHLLRIYKDVFLREAKDFGGSPGSVHEFKQSIPHIEPRRVTQFEYDTEWFPTKPE
;
A
#
# COMPACT_ATOMS: atom_id res chain seq x y z
N MET A 1 9.64 -14.27 3.94
CA MET A 1 10.12 -14.59 5.30
C MET A 1 11.42 -15.36 5.17
N PRO A 2 12.51 -15.00 5.87
CA PRO A 2 13.74 -15.77 5.85
C PRO A 2 13.47 -17.18 6.40
N GLU A 3 13.96 -18.19 5.68
CA GLU A 3 13.81 -19.59 6.04
C GLU A 3 15.19 -20.19 6.32
N ILE A 4 15.37 -20.77 7.51
CA ILE A 4 16.55 -21.57 7.84
C ILE A 4 16.15 -23.04 7.68
N LYS A 5 16.81 -23.74 6.75
CA LYS A 5 16.64 -25.18 6.55
C LYS A 5 17.67 -25.94 7.37
N CYS A 6 17.21 -26.88 8.20
CA CYS A 6 18.12 -27.82 8.85
C CYS A 6 18.42 -29.02 7.94
N GLU A 7 19.50 -29.74 8.25
CA GLU A 7 20.00 -30.89 7.49
C GLU A 7 18.99 -32.07 7.43
N TYR A 8 18.02 -32.08 8.35
CA TYR A 8 16.95 -33.08 8.45
C TYR A 8 15.63 -32.63 7.79
N GLY A 9 15.62 -31.52 7.05
CA GLY A 9 14.47 -31.05 6.28
C GLY A 9 13.43 -30.24 7.07
N HIS A 10 13.71 -29.85 8.33
CA HIS A 10 12.87 -28.90 9.05
C HIS A 10 13.16 -27.46 8.63
N THR A 11 12.10 -26.68 8.43
CA THR A 11 12.18 -25.26 8.05
C THR A 11 11.78 -24.40 9.23
N LEU A 12 12.70 -23.58 9.73
CA LEU A 12 12.39 -22.56 10.72
C LEU A 12 12.10 -21.23 9.99
N ARG A 13 10.94 -20.65 10.27
CA ARG A 13 10.58 -19.30 9.84
C ARG A 13 10.90 -18.33 10.96
N ILE A 14 11.84 -17.43 10.71
CA ILE A 14 12.23 -16.39 11.67
C ILE A 14 11.68 -15.03 11.24
N GLY A 15 11.35 -14.18 12.21
CA GLY A 15 10.97 -12.80 11.94
C GLY A 15 12.12 -12.00 11.33
N THR A 16 11.82 -10.95 10.58
CA THR A 16 12.86 -10.10 9.97
C THR A 16 13.77 -9.49 11.06
N ASP A 17 13.19 -9.00 12.15
CA ASP A 17 13.97 -8.40 13.25
C ASP A 17 14.89 -9.42 13.92
N GLU A 18 14.38 -10.63 14.14
CA GLU A 18 15.15 -11.74 14.71
C GLU A 18 16.28 -12.16 13.78
N TRP A 19 16.02 -12.26 12.47
CA TRP A 19 17.05 -12.51 11.47
C TRP A 19 18.13 -11.42 11.46
N VAL A 20 17.75 -10.14 11.48
CA VAL A 20 18.69 -9.02 11.50
C VAL A 20 19.57 -9.07 12.75
N SER A 21 19.02 -9.45 13.90
CA SER A 21 19.77 -9.54 15.16
C SER A 21 20.89 -10.58 15.15
N GLN A 22 20.81 -11.58 14.26
CA GLN A 22 21.79 -12.66 14.12
C GLN A 22 22.91 -12.33 13.12
N LEU A 23 22.82 -11.21 12.40
CA LEU A 23 23.80 -10.84 11.39
C LEU A 23 25.06 -10.22 12.00
N SER A 24 26.22 -10.59 11.45
CA SER A 24 27.47 -9.89 11.73
C SER A 24 27.46 -8.47 11.17
N LEU A 25 28.38 -7.61 11.63
CA LEU A 25 28.49 -6.24 11.13
C LEU A 25 28.70 -6.17 9.60
N ASP A 26 29.49 -7.08 9.04
CA ASP A 26 29.73 -7.11 7.60
C ASP A 26 28.52 -7.62 6.82
N GLN A 27 27.78 -8.59 7.37
CA GLN A 27 26.50 -9.03 6.80
C GLN A 27 25.46 -7.91 6.83
N LEU A 28 25.40 -7.11 7.91
CA LEU A 28 24.53 -5.94 8.01
C LEU A 28 24.90 -4.87 6.96
N ARG A 29 26.19 -4.58 6.79
CA ARG A 29 26.68 -3.63 5.77
C ARG A 29 26.30 -4.09 4.36
N TYR A 30 26.49 -5.38 4.07
CA TYR A 30 26.10 -5.97 2.79
C TYR A 30 24.59 -5.90 2.57
N ALA A 31 23.78 -6.32 3.56
CA ALA A 31 22.33 -6.28 3.48
C ALA A 31 21.82 -4.84 3.23
N ARG A 32 22.39 -3.86 3.93
CA ARG A 32 22.08 -2.43 3.71
C ARG A 32 22.37 -2.00 2.28
N GLN A 33 23.54 -2.36 1.73
CA GLN A 33 23.90 -2.02 0.36
C GLN A 33 22.94 -2.65 -0.65
N GLN A 34 22.62 -3.93 -0.49
CA GLN A 34 21.69 -4.64 -1.37
C GLN A 34 20.26 -4.07 -1.28
N MET A 35 19.80 -3.67 -0.10
CA MET A 35 18.51 -2.99 0.06
C MET A 35 18.50 -1.63 -0.63
N ALA A 36 19.56 -0.83 -0.47
CA ALA A 36 19.68 0.47 -1.15
C ALA A 36 19.65 0.30 -2.68
N GLU A 37 20.46 -0.61 -3.24
CA GLU A 37 20.46 -0.90 -4.68
C GLU A 37 19.09 -1.35 -5.19
N LYS A 38 18.37 -2.17 -4.41
CA LYS A 38 17.02 -2.62 -4.76
C LYS A 38 16.00 -1.49 -4.75
N ILE A 39 16.06 -0.59 -3.77
CA ILE A 39 15.22 0.60 -3.68
C ILE A 39 15.50 1.52 -4.86
N ASP A 40 16.77 1.86 -5.10
CA ASP A 40 17.18 2.73 -6.21
C ASP A 40 16.68 2.19 -7.55
N LYS A 41 16.82 0.87 -7.78
CA LYS A 41 16.34 0.21 -8.99
C LYS A 41 14.81 0.28 -9.12
N ALA A 42 14.07 0.13 -8.02
CA ALA A 42 12.62 0.25 -8.02
C ALA A 42 12.17 1.69 -8.31
N GLU A 43 12.82 2.68 -7.70
CA GLU A 43 12.49 4.10 -7.85
C GLU A 43 12.78 4.65 -9.25
N GLN A 44 13.86 4.17 -9.89
CA GLN A 44 14.25 4.49 -11.27
C GLN A 44 13.47 3.71 -12.32
N GLY A 45 12.74 2.67 -11.90
CA GLY A 45 11.96 1.82 -12.79
C GLY A 45 10.73 2.53 -13.38
N PRO A 46 10.02 1.86 -14.31
CA PRO A 46 8.76 2.36 -14.83
C PRO A 46 7.74 2.51 -13.69
N ARG A 47 6.87 3.52 -13.83
CA ARG A 47 5.77 3.76 -12.91
C ARG A 47 4.44 3.44 -13.57
N ARG A 48 3.54 2.87 -12.79
CA ARG A 48 2.16 2.53 -13.17
C ARG A 48 1.20 3.50 -12.48
N THR A 49 0.06 3.73 -13.13
CA THR A 49 -1.05 4.44 -12.50
C THR A 49 -1.99 3.42 -11.90
N VAL A 50 -2.38 3.63 -10.65
CA VAL A 50 -3.43 2.87 -9.97
C VAL A 50 -4.53 3.83 -9.54
N TRP A 51 -5.77 3.33 -9.48
CA TRP A 51 -6.89 4.09 -8.92
C TRP A 51 -7.05 3.74 -7.46
N LEU A 52 -7.04 4.77 -6.63
CA LEU A 52 -7.24 4.67 -5.19
C LEU A 52 -8.63 5.18 -4.85
N VAL A 53 -9.43 4.35 -4.19
CA VAL A 53 -10.72 4.77 -3.62
C VAL A 53 -10.51 4.99 -2.12
N ASP A 54 -10.71 6.21 -1.67
CA ASP A 54 -10.60 6.63 -0.27
C ASP A 54 -12.02 6.82 0.32
N ASP A 55 -12.22 6.42 1.57
CA ASP A 55 -13.52 6.57 2.27
C ASP A 55 -13.59 7.80 3.20
N GLY A 56 -12.58 8.66 3.16
CA GLY A 56 -12.41 9.84 4.00
C GLY A 56 -11.58 9.60 5.26
N ILE A 57 -11.23 8.35 5.56
CA ILE A 57 -10.42 7.95 6.74
C ILE A 57 -9.26 7.06 6.29
N SER A 58 -9.52 6.17 5.34
CA SER A 58 -8.60 5.15 4.89
C SER A 58 -8.80 4.82 3.41
N VAL A 59 -7.83 4.09 2.87
CA VAL A 59 -7.96 3.56 1.51
C VAL A 59 -8.90 2.37 1.52
N ALA A 60 -10.08 2.55 0.93
CA ALA A 60 -11.09 1.51 0.79
C ALA A 60 -10.73 0.48 -0.30
N GLY A 61 -9.93 0.87 -1.31
CA GLY A 61 -9.47 -0.09 -2.31
C GLY A 61 -8.50 0.46 -3.35
N PHE A 62 -7.81 -0.46 -4.01
CA PHE A 62 -6.86 -0.21 -5.09
C PHE A 62 -7.30 -0.95 -6.35
N TYR A 63 -7.26 -0.25 -7.48
CA TYR A 63 -7.66 -0.79 -8.78
C TYR A 63 -6.58 -0.54 -9.83
N ARG A 64 -6.46 -1.48 -10.78
CA ARG A 64 -5.54 -1.38 -11.91
C ARG A 64 -5.95 -0.25 -12.84
N GLU A 65 -5.02 0.19 -13.69
CA GLU A 65 -5.21 1.31 -14.61
C GLU A 65 -6.46 1.20 -15.50
N ASP A 66 -6.81 -0.02 -15.89
CA ASP A 66 -7.93 -0.37 -16.77
C ASP A 66 -9.24 -0.62 -16.01
N ALA A 67 -9.18 -0.82 -14.70
CA ALA A 67 -10.32 -1.12 -13.83
C ALA A 67 -10.99 0.16 -13.25
N PHE A 68 -11.06 1.22 -14.04
CA PHE A 68 -11.59 2.52 -13.61
C PHE A 68 -13.11 2.48 -13.36
N ALA A 69 -13.84 1.63 -14.07
CA ALA A 69 -15.28 1.46 -13.90
C ALA A 69 -15.58 0.81 -12.55
N GLU A 70 -14.85 -0.24 -12.18
CA GLU A 70 -14.97 -0.92 -10.90
C GLU A 70 -14.60 0.02 -9.74
N ALA A 71 -13.59 0.86 -9.92
CA ALA A 71 -13.22 1.88 -8.94
C ALA A 71 -14.35 2.91 -8.73
N ALA A 72 -14.98 3.37 -9.82
CA ALA A 72 -16.11 4.28 -9.75
C ALA A 72 -17.34 3.64 -9.09
N ASP A 73 -17.65 2.39 -9.43
CA ASP A 73 -18.75 1.64 -8.81
C ASP A 73 -18.51 1.46 -7.31
N HIS A 74 -17.28 1.19 -6.88
CA HIS A 74 -16.93 1.15 -5.47
C HIS A 74 -17.15 2.50 -4.78
N LEU A 75 -16.66 3.60 -5.38
CA LEU A 75 -16.88 4.93 -4.84
C LEU A 75 -18.37 5.21 -4.64
N LEU A 76 -19.20 4.98 -5.67
CA LEU A 76 -20.64 5.23 -5.60
C LEU A 76 -21.33 4.38 -4.52
N ARG A 77 -20.87 3.14 -4.33
CA ARG A 77 -21.39 2.24 -3.29
C ARG A 77 -21.17 2.76 -1.87
N ILE A 78 -20.03 3.42 -1.60
CA ILE A 78 -19.71 3.95 -0.26
C ILE A 78 -20.11 5.41 -0.07
N TYR A 79 -20.21 6.18 -1.16
CA TYR A 79 -20.31 7.64 -1.11
C TYR A 79 -21.50 8.13 -0.29
N LYS A 80 -22.70 7.59 -0.56
CA LYS A 80 -23.94 8.08 0.04
C LYS A 80 -23.92 7.97 1.57
N ASP A 81 -23.52 6.81 2.08
CA ASP A 81 -23.58 6.54 3.52
C ASP A 81 -22.57 7.40 4.29
N VAL A 82 -21.35 7.54 3.75
CA VAL A 82 -20.33 8.41 4.34
C VAL A 82 -20.75 9.87 4.24
N PHE A 83 -21.18 10.34 3.07
CA PHE A 83 -21.61 11.73 2.88
C PHE A 83 -22.70 12.12 3.88
N LEU A 84 -23.73 11.27 4.07
CA LEU A 84 -24.80 11.55 5.03
C LEU A 84 -24.32 11.61 6.48
N ARG A 85 -23.35 10.76 6.85
CA ARG A 85 -22.72 10.78 8.17
C ARG A 85 -21.97 12.10 8.39
N GLU A 86 -21.03 12.42 7.51
CA GLU A 86 -20.20 13.62 7.63
C GLU A 86 -21.05 14.91 7.54
N ALA A 87 -22.10 14.92 6.70
CA ALA A 87 -22.93 16.10 6.50
C ALA A 87 -23.79 16.41 7.72
N LYS A 88 -24.15 15.39 8.50
CA LYS A 88 -24.89 15.56 9.77
C LYS A 88 -24.03 16.25 10.83
N ASP A 89 -22.73 15.97 10.83
CA ASP A 89 -21.77 16.50 11.79
C ASP A 89 -21.13 17.83 11.34
N PHE A 90 -21.44 18.27 10.11
CA PHE A 90 -20.92 19.51 9.55
C PHE A 90 -21.49 20.77 10.25
N GLY A 91 -20.66 21.40 11.08
CA GLY A 91 -21.04 22.58 11.88
C GLY A 91 -20.80 23.95 11.21
N GLY A 92 -20.18 24.01 10.02
CA GLY A 92 -19.96 25.26 9.28
C GLY A 92 -18.96 26.24 9.88
N SER A 93 -18.14 25.81 10.85
CA SER A 93 -17.06 26.62 11.43
C SER A 93 -15.92 26.88 10.44
N PRO A 94 -15.08 27.91 10.65
CA PRO A 94 -13.87 28.09 9.84
C PRO A 94 -13.00 26.82 9.85
N GLY A 95 -12.54 26.37 8.69
CA GLY A 95 -11.78 25.12 8.54
C GLY A 95 -12.64 23.88 8.26
N SER A 96 -13.89 23.84 8.74
CA SER A 96 -14.77 22.66 8.59
C SER A 96 -15.06 22.28 7.13
N VAL A 97 -15.03 23.24 6.19
CA VAL A 97 -15.22 22.96 4.76
C VAL A 97 -14.05 22.15 4.18
N HIS A 98 -12.83 22.42 4.64
CA HIS A 98 -11.67 21.67 4.19
C HIS A 98 -11.70 20.24 4.77
N GLU A 99 -11.97 20.13 6.08
CA GLU A 99 -12.11 18.84 6.76
C GLU A 99 -13.20 17.99 6.13
N PHE A 100 -14.39 18.56 5.87
CA PHE A 100 -15.48 17.89 5.20
C PHE A 100 -15.10 17.40 3.80
N LYS A 101 -14.35 18.18 3.03
CA LYS A 101 -13.88 17.75 1.70
C LYS A 101 -12.89 16.59 1.77
N GLN A 102 -12.12 16.48 2.85
CA GLN A 102 -11.19 15.37 3.06
C GLN A 102 -11.93 14.13 3.59
N SER A 103 -13.01 14.30 4.36
CA SER A 103 -13.77 13.19 4.95
C SER A 103 -14.82 12.56 4.03
N ILE A 104 -15.08 13.17 2.86
CA ILE A 104 -15.95 12.54 1.84
C ILE A 104 -15.16 11.55 0.97
N PRO A 105 -15.80 10.43 0.57
CA PRO A 105 -15.13 9.47 -0.29
C PRO A 105 -14.79 10.08 -1.64
N HIS A 106 -13.62 9.71 -2.16
CA HIS A 106 -13.13 10.19 -3.44
C HIS A 106 -12.26 9.15 -4.12
N ILE A 107 -12.00 9.38 -5.41
CA ILE A 107 -11.10 8.56 -6.22
C ILE A 107 -9.94 9.43 -6.69
N GLU A 108 -8.71 8.92 -6.57
CA GLU A 108 -7.52 9.60 -7.08
C GLU A 108 -6.61 8.64 -7.88
N PRO A 109 -6.00 9.12 -8.97
CA PRO A 109 -4.94 8.40 -9.65
C PRO A 109 -3.63 8.54 -8.87
N ARG A 110 -2.99 7.43 -8.51
CA ARG A 110 -1.69 7.40 -7.86
C ARG A 110 -0.63 6.76 -8.74
N ARG A 111 0.54 7.39 -8.84
CA ARG A 111 1.70 6.86 -9.57
C ARG A 111 2.57 6.06 -8.62
N VAL A 112 2.65 4.75 -8.83
CA VAL A 112 3.44 3.81 -8.03
C VAL A 112 4.55 3.20 -8.87
N THR A 113 5.64 2.77 -8.23
CA THR A 113 6.69 1.99 -8.90
C THR A 113 6.13 0.67 -9.41
N GLN A 114 6.72 0.12 -10.47
CA GLN A 114 6.38 -1.24 -10.92
C GLN A 114 6.61 -2.27 -9.81
N PHE A 115 7.62 -2.05 -8.96
CA PHE A 115 7.89 -2.91 -7.81
C PHE A 115 6.69 -2.97 -6.85
N GLU A 116 6.21 -1.82 -6.36
CA GLU A 116 5.03 -1.75 -5.49
C GLU A 116 3.78 -2.36 -6.17
N TYR A 117 3.59 -2.10 -7.47
CA TYR A 117 2.47 -2.65 -8.25
C TYR A 117 2.43 -4.19 -8.16
N ASP A 118 3.58 -4.82 -8.35
CA ASP A 118 3.68 -6.28 -8.42
C ASP A 118 3.79 -6.96 -7.05
N THR A 119 4.29 -6.27 -6.02
CA THR A 119 4.54 -6.89 -4.69
C THR A 119 3.53 -6.50 -3.63
N GLU A 120 2.97 -5.30 -3.68
CA GLU A 120 2.09 -4.76 -2.63
C GLU A 120 0.64 -4.69 -3.09
N TRP A 121 0.41 -4.12 -4.27
CA TRP A 121 -0.96 -3.80 -4.71
C TRP A 121 -1.63 -4.97 -5.42
N PHE A 122 -0.93 -5.62 -6.34
CA PHE A 122 -1.49 -6.70 -7.16
C PHE A 122 -0.55 -7.91 -7.22
N PRO A 123 -0.22 -8.52 -6.06
CA PRO A 123 0.68 -9.66 -6.02
C PRO A 123 0.13 -10.83 -6.83
N THR A 124 0.98 -11.38 -7.70
CA THR A 124 0.66 -12.62 -8.38
C THR A 124 0.59 -13.73 -7.33
N LYS A 125 -0.54 -14.43 -7.24
CA LYS A 125 -0.63 -15.58 -6.35
C LYS A 125 0.38 -16.64 -6.81
N PRO A 126 1.19 -17.22 -5.92
CA PRO A 126 2.03 -18.36 -6.30
C PRO A 126 1.12 -19.52 -6.70
N GLU A 127 1.44 -20.15 -7.84
CA GLU A 127 0.85 -21.43 -8.28
C GLU A 127 1.20 -22.58 -7.32
#